data_AF-A0A838SFZ8-F1
#
_entry.id   AF-A0A838SFZ8-F1
#
_cell.length_a   1.000
_cell.length_b   1.000
_cell.length_c   1.000
_cell.angle_alpha   90.00
_cell.angle_beta   90.00
_cell.angle_gamma   90.00
#
_symmetry.space_group_name_H-M   'P 1'
#
loop_
_entity.id
_entity.type
_entity.pdbx_description
1 polymer ?
#
loop_
_entity_poly.entity_id
_entity_poly.type
_entity_poly.pdbx_seq_one_letter_code
_entity_poly.pdbx_strand_id
1 'polypeptide(L)'
;MWNFIVRNVAQRLILLVIVSFLAHSFIHLAPGEPSEVDPMNPRMKPEDIAKIRAAFHLDDPLYLQYAYWIRDLASGELKSFKDSQPVLPKIWDRFLNSLPLFILATILVWTW
;
A
#
# COMPACT_ATOMS: atom_id res chain seq x y z
N MET A 1 18.93 7.97 27.54
CA MET A 1 17.68 8.28 26.81
C MET A 1 17.82 8.13 25.30
N TRP A 2 18.83 8.72 24.64
CA TRP A 2 19.02 8.60 23.18
C TRP A 2 19.12 7.15 22.67
N ASN A 3 19.90 6.30 23.36
CA ASN A 3 20.04 4.88 23.01
C ASN A 3 18.70 4.10 23.07
N PHE A 4 17.79 4.50 23.97
CA PHE A 4 16.47 3.90 24.08
C PHE A 4 15.56 4.31 22.92
N ILE A 5 15.59 5.59 22.52
CA ILE A 5 14.82 6.10 21.38
C ILE A 5 15.28 5.41 20.09
N VAL A 6 16.59 5.37 19.84
CA VAL A 6 17.16 4.71 18.65
C VAL A 6 16.78 3.24 18.60
N ARG A 7 16.91 2.51 19.72
CA ARG A 7 16.51 1.09 19.78
C ARG A 7 15.04 0.87 19.44
N ASN A 8 14.14 1.67 20.02
CA ASN A 8 12.71 1.53 19.76
C ASN A 8 12.34 1.90 18.32
N VAL A 9 12.91 2.96 17.78
CA VAL A 9 12.68 3.37 16.38
C VAL A 9 13.19 2.30 15.43
N ALA A 10 14.39 1.76 15.66
CA ALA A 10 14.94 0.67 14.86
C ALA A 10 14.06 -0.59 14.90
N GLN A 11 13.60 -0.99 16.08
CA GLN A 11 12.69 -2.14 16.22
C GLN A 11 11.37 -1.93 15.46
N ARG A 12 10.78 -0.73 15.56
CA ARG A 12 9.55 -0.38 14.84
C ARG A 12 9.76 -0.34 13.33
N LEU A 13 10.89 0.19 12.87
CA LEU A 13 11.24 0.21 11.45
C LEU A 13 11.41 -1.21 10.90
N ILE A 14 12.12 -2.08 11.62
CA ILE A 14 12.29 -3.49 11.23
C ILE A 14 10.93 -4.18 11.15
N LEU A 15 10.08 -4.00 12.16
CA LEU A 15 8.72 -4.56 12.15
C LEU A 15 7.91 -4.06 10.95
N LEU A 16 7.98 -2.76 10.65
CA LEU A 16 7.27 -2.15 9.53
C LEU A 16 7.75 -2.71 8.18
N VAL A 17 9.05 -2.92 8.01
CA VAL A 17 9.61 -3.56 6.82
C VAL A 17 9.11 -4.99 6.69
N ILE A 18 9.14 -5.78 7.76
CA ILE A 18 8.65 -7.16 7.74
C ILE A 18 7.15 -7.21 7.39
N VAL A 19 6.32 -6.41 8.07
CA VAL A 19 4.87 -6.41 7.86
C VAL A 19 4.53 -5.91 6.45
N SER A 20 5.19 -4.87 5.96
CA SER A 20 4.96 -4.37 4.59
C SER A 20 5.40 -5.37 3.52
N PHE A 21 6.51 -6.08 3.72
CA PHE A 21 6.95 -7.14 2.82
C PHE A 21 5.95 -8.30 2.80
N LEU A 22 5.45 -8.72 3.95
CA LEU A 22 4.40 -9.74 4.06
C LEU A 22 3.11 -9.27 3.37
N ALA A 23 2.68 -8.03 3.60
CA ALA A 23 1.50 -7.46 2.96
C ALA A 23 1.63 -7.42 1.44
N HIS A 24 2.80 -7.05 0.92
CA HIS A 24 3.09 -7.07 -0.51
C HIS A 24 3.08 -8.50 -1.08
N SER A 25 3.63 -9.45 -0.32
CA SER A 25 3.63 -10.86 -0.70
C SER A 25 2.22 -11.47 -0.72
N PHE A 26 1.31 -11.01 0.16
CA PHE A 26 -0.08 -11.48 0.17
C PHE A 26 -0.84 -11.17 -1.12
N ILE A 27 -0.48 -10.10 -1.84
CA ILE A 27 -1.09 -9.78 -3.14
C ILE A 27 -0.85 -10.92 -4.14
N HIS A 28 0.29 -11.59 -4.05
CA HIS A 28 0.64 -12.74 -4.91
C HIS A 28 0.01 -14.07 -4.43
N LEU A 29 -0.47 -14.11 -3.18
CA LEU A 29 -1.16 -15.28 -2.61
C LEU A 29 -2.68 -15.21 -2.77
N ALA A 30 -3.22 -14.04 -3.10
CA ALA A 30 -4.64 -13.86 -3.36
C ALA A 30 -5.04 -14.63 -4.64
N PRO A 31 -6.25 -15.22 -4.69
CA PRO A 31 -6.75 -15.86 -5.90
C PRO A 31 -7.02 -14.79 -6.98
N GLY A 32 -6.23 -14.82 -8.05
CA GLY A 32 -6.24 -13.85 -9.15
C GLY A 32 -4.82 -13.40 -9.50
N GLU A 33 -4.59 -12.89 -10.72
CA GLU A 33 -3.29 -12.31 -11.03
C GLU A 33 -3.22 -10.84 -10.57
N PRO A 34 -2.09 -10.38 -10.00
CA PRO A 34 -1.94 -8.96 -9.61
C PRO A 34 -2.14 -7.98 -10.77
N SER A 35 -1.98 -8.44 -12.02
CA SER A 35 -2.25 -7.66 -13.23
C SER A 35 -3.73 -7.50 -13.56
N GLU A 36 -4.62 -8.29 -12.97
CA GLU A 36 -6.07 -8.20 -13.14
C GLU A 36 -6.65 -7.22 -12.11
N VAL A 37 -6.32 -5.94 -12.27
CA VAL A 37 -6.72 -4.86 -11.34
C VAL A 37 -8.25 -4.69 -11.27
N ASP A 38 -8.99 -5.17 -12.27
CA ASP A 38 -10.45 -5.20 -12.30
C ASP A 38 -10.96 -6.43 -13.09
N PRO A 39 -11.02 -7.63 -12.45
CA PRO A 39 -11.38 -8.88 -13.11
C PRO A 39 -12.80 -8.89 -13.69
N MET A 40 -13.65 -7.97 -13.23
CA MET A 40 -15.05 -7.82 -13.66
C MET A 40 -15.21 -6.78 -14.77
N ASN A 41 -14.14 -6.16 -15.27
CA ASN A 41 -14.22 -5.20 -16.37
C ASN A 41 -14.05 -5.88 -17.73
N PRO A 42 -15.15 -6.10 -18.50
CA PRO A 42 -15.11 -6.78 -19.80
C PRO A 42 -14.38 -5.99 -20.90
N ARG A 43 -13.89 -4.78 -20.62
CA ARG A 43 -13.12 -3.96 -21.55
C ARG A 43 -11.60 -4.13 -21.41
N MET A 44 -11.12 -4.86 -20.40
CA MET A 44 -9.68 -5.04 -20.18
C MET A 44 -9.13 -5.97 -21.27
N LYS A 45 -8.33 -5.41 -22.19
CA LYS A 45 -7.71 -6.20 -23.27
C LYS A 45 -6.45 -6.90 -22.75
N PRO A 46 -6.02 -8.01 -23.38
CA PRO A 46 -4.73 -8.65 -23.06
C PRO A 46 -3.54 -7.68 -23.14
N GLU A 47 -3.61 -6.68 -24.02
CA GLU A 47 -2.61 -5.61 -24.15
C GLU A 47 -2.52 -4.73 -22.89
N ASP A 48 -3.63 -4.48 -22.20
CA ASP A 48 -3.66 -3.65 -21.00
C ASP A 48 -3.08 -4.43 -19.80
N ILE A 49 -3.33 -5.74 -19.73
CA ILE A 49 -2.72 -6.64 -18.75
C ILE A 49 -1.20 -6.67 -18.91
N ALA A 50 -0.70 -6.76 -20.15
CA ALA A 50 0.75 -6.72 -20.43
C ALA A 50 1.39 -5.39 -20.02
N LYS A 51 0.71 -4.26 -20.26
CA LYS A 51 1.17 -2.94 -19.79
C LYS A 51 1.23 -2.86 -18.28
N ILE A 52 0.25 -3.44 -17.57
CA ILE A 52 0.21 -3.50 -16.10
C ILE A 52 1.39 -4.34 -15.57
N ARG A 53 1.62 -5.52 -16.14
CA ARG A 53 2.75 -6.38 -15.74
C ARG A 53 4.10 -5.68 -15.90
N ALA A 54 4.31 -5.00 -17.03
CA ALA A 54 5.51 -4.22 -17.28
C ALA A 54 5.63 -3.01 -16.34
N ALA A 55 4.53 -2.30 -16.07
CA ALA A 55 4.53 -1.11 -15.22
C ALA A 55 4.80 -1.42 -13.74
N PHE A 56 4.34 -2.57 -13.24
CA PHE A 56 4.53 -3.00 -11.85
C PHE A 56 5.69 -3.99 -11.67
N HIS A 57 6.47 -4.27 -12.73
CA HIS A 57 7.57 -5.23 -12.68
C HIS A 57 7.15 -6.63 -12.20
N LEU A 58 5.93 -7.06 -12.54
CA LEU A 58 5.36 -8.32 -12.02
C LEU A 58 6.13 -9.57 -12.48
N ASP A 59 6.95 -9.45 -13.53
CA ASP A 59 7.81 -10.51 -14.04
C ASP A 59 9.16 -10.63 -13.29
N ASP A 60 9.52 -9.61 -12.49
CA ASP A 60 10.76 -9.60 -11.70
C ASP A 60 10.60 -10.40 -10.38
N PRO A 61 11.69 -10.88 -9.75
CA PRO A 61 11.62 -11.50 -8.43
C PRO A 61 10.96 -10.60 -7.36
N LEU A 62 10.21 -11.19 -6.42
CA LEU A 62 9.45 -10.46 -5.38
C LEU A 62 10.27 -9.41 -4.61
N TYR A 63 11.54 -9.69 -4.32
CA TYR A 63 12.40 -8.74 -3.60
C TYR A 63 12.73 -7.49 -4.44
N LEU A 64 12.83 -7.61 -5.76
CA LEU A 64 13.01 -6.49 -6.70
C LEU A 64 11.72 -5.68 -6.81
N GLN A 65 10.58 -6.36 -6.94
CA GLN A 65 9.26 -5.70 -6.95
C GLN A 65 9.05 -4.86 -5.70
N TYR A 66 9.36 -5.41 -4.52
CA TYR A 66 9.28 -4.68 -3.26
C TYR A 66 10.24 -3.48 -3.21
N ALA A 67 11.45 -3.61 -3.75
CA ALA A 67 12.41 -2.51 -3.82
C ALA A 67 11.92 -1.36 -4.72
N TYR A 68 11.35 -1.67 -5.90
CA TYR A 68 10.73 -0.69 -6.76
C TYR A 68 9.54 -0.01 -6.07
N TRP A 69 8.69 -0.79 -5.42
CA TRP A 69 7.55 -0.27 -4.66
C TRP A 69 7.97 0.71 -3.55
N ILE A 70 9.02 0.38 -2.77
CA ILE A 70 9.57 1.29 -1.76
C ILE A 70 10.14 2.56 -2.40
N ARG A 71 10.90 2.43 -3.50
CA ARG A 71 11.51 3.57 -4.19
C ARG A 71 10.43 4.53 -4.67
N ASP A 72 9.38 4.02 -5.29
CA ASP A 72 8.29 4.81 -5.83
C ASP A 72 7.46 5.43 -4.69
N LEU A 73 7.28 4.72 -3.57
CA LEU A 73 6.70 5.28 -2.34
C LEU A 73 7.53 6.44 -1.78
N ALA A 74 8.86 6.30 -1.77
CA ALA A 74 9.78 7.33 -1.30
C ALA A 74 9.87 8.54 -2.24
N SER A 75 9.55 8.37 -3.53
CA SER A 75 9.51 9.47 -4.51
C SER A 75 8.40 10.48 -4.24
N GLY A 76 7.37 10.09 -3.47
CA GLY A 76 6.20 10.93 -3.19
C GLY A 76 5.22 11.07 -4.36
N GLU A 77 5.55 10.54 -5.55
CA GLU A 77 4.66 10.52 -6.71
C GLU A 77 3.63 9.39 -6.65
N LEU A 78 2.82 9.38 -5.60
CA LEU A 78 1.73 8.41 -5.45
C LEU A 78 0.55 8.79 -6.36
N LYS A 79 0.55 8.25 -7.59
CA LYS A 79 -0.55 8.38 -8.55
C LYS A 79 -1.39 7.10 -8.57
N SER A 80 -2.71 7.26 -8.67
CA SER A 80 -3.62 6.12 -8.79
C SER A 80 -3.47 5.50 -10.18
N PHE A 81 -3.28 4.19 -10.24
CA PHE A 81 -3.23 3.47 -11.51
C PHE A 81 -4.55 3.58 -12.30
N LYS A 82 -5.70 3.64 -11.61
CA LYS A 82 -7.03 3.67 -12.24
C LYS A 82 -7.36 5.02 -12.87
N ASP A 83 -7.04 6.11 -12.18
CA ASP A 83 -7.52 7.45 -12.54
C ASP A 83 -6.39 8.46 -12.79
N SER A 84 -5.11 8.06 -12.64
CA SER A 84 -3.92 8.92 -12.68
C SER A 84 -3.92 10.10 -11.71
N GLN A 85 -4.87 10.15 -10.78
CA GLN A 85 -4.99 11.23 -9.80
C GLN A 85 -4.02 11.05 -8.62
N PRO A 86 -3.61 12.16 -7.98
CA PRO A 86 -2.84 12.11 -6.74
C PRO A 86 -3.59 11.31 -5.67
N VAL A 87 -2.89 10.38 -5.02
CA VAL A 87 -3.48 9.49 -4.01
C VAL A 87 -3.55 10.18 -2.65
N LEU A 88 -2.60 11.06 -2.32
CA LEU A 88 -2.55 11.74 -1.02
C LEU A 88 -3.85 12.48 -0.67
N PRO A 89 -4.44 13.32 -1.57
CA PRO A 89 -5.71 13.99 -1.27
C PRO A 89 -6.85 12.98 -1.01
N LYS A 90 -6.92 11.91 -1.81
CA LYS A 90 -7.93 10.86 -1.61
C LYS A 90 -7.79 10.16 -0.25
N ILE A 91 -6.55 9.90 0.20
CA ILE A 91 -6.28 9.35 1.53
C ILE A 91 -6.68 10.34 2.62
N TRP A 92 -6.33 11.62 2.44
CA TRP A 92 -6.64 12.68 3.39
C TRP A 92 -8.14 12.85 3.61
N ASP A 93 -8.92 12.88 2.52
CA ASP A 93 -10.38 12.98 2.59
C ASP A 93 -10.99 11.78 3.32
N ARG A 94 -10.52 10.57 3.02
CA ARG A 94 -10.98 9.34 3.71
C ARG A 94 -10.59 9.35 5.18
N PHE A 95 -9.38 9.78 5.51
CA PHE A 95 -8.90 9.91 6.87
C PHE A 95 -9.79 10.88 7.67
N LEU A 96 -10.08 12.06 7.12
CA LEU A 96 -10.97 13.04 7.75
C LEU A 96 -12.39 12.49 7.96
N ASN A 97 -12.88 11.62 7.07
CA ASN A 97 -14.18 10.98 7.25
C ASN A 97 -14.19 9.90 8.34
N SER A 98 -13.09 9.14 8.49
CA SER A 98 -12.97 8.11 9.53
C SER A 98 -12.59 8.67 10.90
N LEU A 99 -11.96 9.85 10.94
CA LEU A 99 -11.44 10.46 12.17
C LEU A 99 -12.53 10.74 13.22
N PRO A 100 -13.72 11.30 12.89
CA PRO A 100 -14.81 11.47 13.86
C PRO A 100 -15.27 10.14 14.47
N LEU A 101 -15.42 9.09 13.65
CA LEU A 101 -15.83 7.77 14.12
C LEU A 101 -14.79 7.19 15.09
N PHE A 102 -13.51 7.30 14.76
CA PHE A 102 -12.42 6.86 15.62
C PHE A 102 -12.41 7.61 16.96
N ILE A 103 -12.57 8.94 16.93
CA ILE A 103 -12.60 9.78 18.14
C ILE A 103 -13.80 9.41 19.02
N LEU A 104 -15.00 9.31 18.45
CA LEU A 104 -16.21 8.95 19.20
C LEU A 104 -16.10 7.56 19.83
N ALA A 105 -15.62 6.57 19.06
CA ALA A 105 -15.41 5.22 19.58
C ALA A 105 -14.38 5.19 20.71
N THR A 106 -13.27 5.92 20.56
CA THR A 106 -12.23 5.99 21.58
C THR A 106 -12.75 6.64 22.86
N ILE A 107 -13.50 7.75 22.75
CA ILE A 107 -14.10 8.40 23.91
C ILE A 107 -15.03 7.42 24.62
N LEU A 108 -15.98 6.81 23.90
CA LEU A 108 -16.94 5.86 24.48
C LEU A 108 -16.25 4.71 25.23
N VAL A 109 -15.25 4.07 24.61
CA VAL A 109 -14.49 2.95 25.19
C VAL A 109 -13.75 3.34 26.46
N TRP A 110 -13.23 4.57 26.54
CA TRP A 110 -12.44 5.02 27.69
C TRP A 110 -13.26 5.75 28.76
N THR A 111 -14.52 6.10 28.46
CA THR A 111 -15.46 6.71 29.43
C THR A 111 -16.39 5.71 30.12
N TRP A 112 -16.34 4.44 29.73
CA TRP A 112 -17.03 3.31 30.36
C TRP A 112 -16.01 2.38 31.02
#